data_AF-A0A7S2NKK3-F1
#
_entry.id   AF-A0A7S2NKK3-F1
#
_cell.length_a   1.000
_cell.length_b   1.000
_cell.length_c   1.000
_cell.angle_alpha   90.00
_cell.angle_beta   90.00
_cell.angle_gamma   90.00
#
_symmetry.space_group_name_H-M   'P 1'
#
loop_
_entity.id
_entity.type
_entity.pdbx_description
1 polymer ?
#
loop_
_entity_poly.entity_id
_entity_poly.type
_entity_poly.pdbx_seq_one_letter_code
_entity_poly.pdbx_strand_id
1 'polypeptide(L)'
;ARLLCRAGLWGLVSTFMNADGHFTWISVFEQNSLAAHGGLPVGMEEYVASLYWSIMTLTGIGYGDITPQNTTERALCSLCMMISGVVWTWSIGNVAAIATTLNPDSILFENTMDSLNYFMRERELPRAMRMTIRDFFSSARRVHRLNDDHDLLDKMSPLLQGTVALAANRKWLEAVWFFRRIDEVDGGTDFIAALAKSLVIRPFVSDERLPVGQLYILRVGIVTKMWRFYTTSRVWGEDMILDNPELIDYSQAVSLTYSEAYTLRRSNLDDVLELYPSAAAVVSKAAKRISVQRAMLRFLCKSHFGRWPRSIALRAAARGYQVVDEVYSTEQQVDHIYKIVAQGHAGHRAHLRPEWSPDSTTKEDCVTSPPTANASSTVASTCQEQALVRAKGDETNYAKDANHLDSSLEDKVDGLASQMRNVIATQAAMSKQLQKIADALQDRTHTNIPRR
;
A
#
# COMPACT_ATOMS: atom_id res chain seq x y z
N ALA A 1 42.76 -35.21 -2.47
CA ALA A 1 42.97 -34.49 -3.74
C ALA A 1 42.57 -35.32 -4.97
N ARG A 2 43.23 -36.46 -5.29
CA ARG A 2 42.89 -37.29 -6.47
C ARG A 2 41.45 -37.86 -6.50
N LEU A 3 40.83 -38.10 -5.33
CA LEU A 3 39.43 -38.54 -5.23
C LEU A 3 38.40 -37.40 -5.34
N LEU A 4 38.76 -36.17 -4.97
CA LEU A 4 37.91 -34.98 -5.14
C LEU A 4 37.92 -34.51 -6.60
N CYS A 5 39.05 -34.69 -7.30
CA CYS A 5 39.20 -34.44 -8.74
C CYS A 5 38.25 -35.30 -9.59
N ARG A 6 37.96 -36.53 -9.13
CA ARG A 6 37.02 -37.47 -9.76
C ARG A 6 35.55 -37.26 -9.36
N ALA A 7 35.22 -36.24 -8.57
CA ALA A 7 33.86 -36.06 -8.05
C ALA A 7 32.88 -35.41 -9.05
N GLY A 8 33.37 -34.75 -10.10
CA GLY A 8 32.53 -34.23 -11.17
C GLY A 8 32.15 -35.31 -12.17
N LEU A 9 30.87 -35.39 -12.55
CA LEU A 9 30.34 -36.41 -13.50
C LEU A 9 31.16 -36.47 -14.81
N TRP A 10 31.64 -35.33 -15.29
CA TRP A 10 32.44 -35.20 -16.50
C TRP A 10 33.88 -35.75 -16.38
N GLY A 11 34.53 -35.54 -15.23
CA GLY A 11 35.85 -36.10 -14.93
C GLY A 11 35.78 -37.59 -14.63
N LEU A 12 34.76 -38.03 -13.89
CA LEU A 12 34.57 -39.43 -13.51
C LEU A 12 34.37 -40.32 -14.74
N VAL A 13 33.44 -39.97 -15.64
CA VAL A 13 33.15 -40.80 -16.82
C VAL A 13 34.35 -40.87 -17.77
N SER A 14 35.07 -39.77 -17.96
CA SER A 14 36.26 -39.77 -18.81
C SER A 14 37.40 -40.61 -18.22
N THR A 15 37.54 -40.69 -16.89
CA THR A 15 38.54 -41.56 -16.26
C THR A 15 38.21 -43.05 -16.38
N PHE A 16 36.92 -43.42 -16.33
CA PHE A 16 36.49 -44.79 -16.60
C PHE A 16 36.74 -45.19 -18.06
N MET A 17 36.38 -44.33 -19.01
CA MET A 17 36.60 -44.60 -20.43
C MET A 17 38.08 -44.61 -20.83
N ASN A 18 38.92 -43.80 -20.16
CA ASN A 18 40.37 -43.81 -20.36
C ASN A 18 41.00 -45.11 -19.79
N ALA A 19 40.46 -45.65 -18.69
CA ALA A 19 40.90 -46.94 -18.14
C ALA A 19 40.60 -48.11 -19.09
N ASP A 20 39.56 -48.00 -19.92
CA ASP A 20 39.21 -48.96 -20.97
C ASP A 20 40.03 -48.75 -22.28
N GLY A 21 40.95 -47.79 -22.32
CA GLY A 21 41.83 -47.52 -23.46
C GLY A 21 41.21 -46.68 -24.58
N HIS A 22 40.07 -46.02 -24.34
CA HIS A 22 39.46 -45.12 -25.32
C HIS A 22 40.07 -43.71 -25.27
N PHE A 23 40.23 -43.09 -26.44
CA PHE A 23 40.69 -41.69 -26.57
C PHE A 23 39.62 -40.72 -26.04
N THR A 24 39.95 -39.93 -25.03
CA THR A 24 38.98 -39.08 -24.29
C THR A 24 39.39 -37.61 -24.27
N TRP A 25 38.51 -36.72 -23.82
CA TRP A 25 38.86 -35.29 -23.67
C TRP A 25 40.06 -35.07 -22.72
N ILE A 26 40.25 -35.91 -21.70
CA ILE A 26 41.41 -35.86 -20.79
C ILE A 26 42.70 -36.15 -21.57
N SER A 27 42.70 -37.12 -22.48
CA SER A 27 43.91 -37.43 -23.28
C SER A 27 44.30 -36.28 -24.24
N VAL A 28 43.32 -35.57 -24.80
CA VAL A 28 43.54 -34.35 -25.60
C VAL A 28 44.05 -33.22 -24.72
N PHE A 29 43.48 -33.08 -23.52
CA PHE A 29 43.88 -32.06 -22.56
C PHE A 29 45.30 -32.29 -22.05
N GLU A 30 45.68 -33.51 -21.68
CA GLU A 30 47.06 -33.87 -21.31
C GLU A 30 48.05 -33.58 -22.45
N GLN A 31 47.69 -33.90 -23.69
CA GLN A 31 48.54 -33.62 -24.85
C GLN A 31 48.77 -32.11 -25.08
N ASN A 32 47.74 -31.29 -24.85
CA ASN A 32 47.82 -29.84 -24.96
C ASN A 32 48.50 -29.17 -23.75
N SER A 33 48.30 -29.70 -22.55
CA SER A 33 48.90 -29.20 -21.30
C SER A 33 50.39 -29.56 -21.19
N LEU A 34 50.81 -30.72 -21.70
CA LEU A 34 52.24 -31.08 -21.81
C LEU A 34 53.03 -30.11 -22.73
N ALA A 35 52.35 -29.45 -23.68
CA ALA A 35 52.95 -28.43 -24.55
C ALA A 35 53.03 -27.03 -23.88
N ALA A 36 52.25 -26.77 -22.84
CA ALA A 36 52.16 -25.48 -22.15
C ALA A 36 52.64 -25.62 -20.70
N HIS A 37 53.91 -25.31 -20.45
CA HIS A 37 54.53 -25.45 -19.12
C HIS A 37 53.79 -24.65 -18.03
N GLY A 38 53.17 -25.35 -17.07
CA GLY A 38 52.60 -24.79 -15.84
C GLY A 38 52.89 -25.71 -14.66
N GLY A 39 53.50 -25.18 -13.60
CA GLY A 39 54.03 -25.96 -12.47
C GLY A 39 53.00 -26.47 -11.44
N LEU A 40 51.78 -26.83 -11.85
CA LEU A 40 50.77 -27.38 -10.96
C LEU A 40 50.83 -28.92 -10.95
N PRO A 41 50.48 -29.59 -9.84
CA PRO A 41 50.41 -31.05 -9.84
C PRO A 41 49.30 -31.52 -10.79
N VAL A 42 49.61 -32.50 -11.66
CA VAL A 42 48.76 -33.03 -12.74
C VAL A 42 47.28 -33.19 -12.36
N GLY A 43 46.98 -33.65 -11.13
CA GLY A 43 45.60 -33.82 -10.67
C GLY A 43 44.83 -32.55 -10.27
N MET A 44 45.48 -31.39 -10.14
CA MET A 44 44.82 -30.10 -9.90
C MET A 44 44.42 -29.43 -11.22
N GLU A 45 45.24 -29.55 -12.27
CA GLU A 45 44.93 -28.97 -13.58
C GLU A 45 43.70 -29.63 -14.21
N GLU A 46 43.61 -30.97 -14.12
CA GLU A 46 42.41 -31.73 -14.52
C GLU A 46 41.14 -31.31 -13.78
N TYR A 47 41.27 -30.99 -12.48
CA TYR A 47 40.14 -30.53 -11.66
C TYR A 47 39.68 -29.14 -12.09
N VAL A 48 40.62 -28.21 -12.28
CA VAL A 48 40.30 -26.85 -12.73
C VAL A 48 39.66 -26.89 -14.13
N ALA A 49 40.16 -27.73 -15.03
CA ALA A 49 39.60 -27.90 -16.38
C ALA A 49 38.19 -28.51 -16.37
N SER A 50 37.95 -29.54 -15.54
CA SER A 50 36.62 -30.16 -15.42
C SER A 50 35.61 -29.25 -14.71
N LEU A 51 36.05 -28.47 -13.72
CA LEU A 51 35.23 -27.44 -13.09
C LEU A 51 34.90 -26.29 -14.07
N TYR A 52 35.89 -25.84 -14.83
CA TYR A 52 35.72 -24.84 -15.88
C TYR A 52 34.70 -25.29 -16.94
N TRP A 53 34.81 -26.53 -17.43
CA TRP A 53 33.82 -27.12 -18.34
C TRP A 53 32.42 -27.16 -17.73
N SER A 54 32.34 -27.53 -16.45
CA SER A 54 31.06 -27.63 -15.71
C SER A 54 30.41 -26.25 -15.53
N ILE A 55 31.18 -25.21 -15.19
CA ILE A 55 30.70 -23.82 -15.05
C ILE A 55 30.25 -23.28 -16.42
N MET A 56 31.01 -23.52 -17.48
CA MET A 56 30.62 -23.10 -18.84
C MET A 56 29.33 -23.77 -19.32
N THR A 57 29.18 -25.06 -19.02
CA THR A 57 27.98 -25.83 -19.37
C THR A 57 26.78 -25.37 -18.54
N LEU A 58 26.97 -25.05 -17.26
CA LEU A 58 25.94 -24.51 -16.38
C LEU A 58 25.48 -23.09 -16.77
N THR A 59 26.41 -22.24 -17.20
CA THR A 59 26.15 -20.84 -17.57
C THR A 59 25.76 -20.66 -19.04
N GLY A 60 25.87 -21.72 -19.86
CA GLY A 60 25.55 -21.68 -21.29
C GLY A 60 26.53 -20.87 -22.15
N ILE A 61 27.75 -20.59 -21.66
CA ILE A 61 28.77 -19.84 -22.41
C ILE A 61 29.40 -20.71 -23.52
N GLY A 62 29.83 -21.93 -23.16
CA GLY A 62 30.31 -22.96 -24.09
C GLY A 62 31.34 -22.51 -25.12
N TYR A 63 32.57 -22.13 -24.71
CA TYR A 63 33.62 -21.69 -25.64
C TYR A 63 34.09 -22.76 -26.64
N GLY A 64 33.88 -24.04 -26.34
CA GLY A 64 34.20 -25.15 -27.27
C GLY A 64 35.67 -25.55 -27.30
N ASP A 65 36.44 -25.21 -26.27
CA ASP A 65 37.83 -25.60 -26.08
C ASP A 65 38.01 -27.03 -25.52
N ILE A 66 37.06 -27.50 -24.72
CA ILE A 66 36.97 -28.89 -24.26
C ILE A 66 35.78 -29.56 -24.95
N THR A 67 36.07 -30.36 -25.98
CA THR A 67 35.06 -31.05 -26.80
C THR A 67 35.05 -32.56 -26.58
N PRO A 68 33.88 -33.20 -26.55
CA PRO A 68 33.77 -34.66 -26.51
C PRO A 68 34.33 -35.29 -27.80
N GLN A 69 35.21 -36.28 -27.63
CA GLN A 69 35.84 -37.00 -28.75
C GLN A 69 35.03 -38.24 -29.13
N ASN A 70 34.40 -38.90 -28.15
CA ASN A 70 33.66 -40.15 -28.36
C ASN A 70 32.15 -39.95 -28.48
N THR A 71 31.47 -40.89 -29.14
CA THR A 71 30.00 -40.92 -29.22
C THR A 71 29.36 -40.98 -27.83
N THR A 72 29.94 -41.74 -26.89
CA THR A 72 29.47 -41.83 -25.50
C THR A 72 29.68 -40.51 -24.74
N GLU A 73 30.82 -39.85 -24.92
CA GLU A 73 31.09 -38.53 -24.34
C GLU A 73 30.15 -37.46 -24.92
N ARG A 74 29.83 -37.54 -26.21
CA ARG A 74 28.85 -36.65 -26.88
C ARG A 74 27.45 -36.84 -26.31
N ALA A 75 27.02 -38.08 -26.08
CA ALA A 75 25.73 -38.38 -25.47
C ALA A 75 25.65 -37.86 -24.03
N LEU A 76 26.69 -38.08 -23.22
CA LEU A 76 26.76 -37.55 -21.85
C LEU A 76 26.81 -36.03 -21.82
N CYS A 77 27.64 -35.41 -22.66
CA CYS A 77 27.75 -33.95 -22.79
C CYS A 77 26.39 -33.34 -23.15
N SER A 78 25.68 -33.92 -24.12
CA SER A 78 24.34 -33.49 -24.51
C SER A 78 23.33 -33.59 -23.35
N LEU A 79 23.38 -34.68 -22.57
CA LEU A 79 22.53 -34.86 -21.40
C LEU A 79 22.88 -33.87 -20.28
N CYS A 80 24.17 -33.61 -20.03
CA CYS A 80 24.62 -32.62 -19.05
C CYS A 80 24.22 -31.20 -19.46
N MET A 81 24.31 -30.85 -20.75
CA MET A 81 23.83 -29.57 -21.29
C MET A 81 22.33 -29.42 -21.11
N MET A 82 21.55 -30.47 -21.38
CA MET A 82 20.10 -30.45 -21.18
C MET A 82 19.72 -30.24 -19.71
N ILE A 83 20.33 -30.99 -18.78
CA ILE A 83 20.09 -30.83 -17.34
C ILE A 83 20.52 -29.44 -16.87
N SER A 84 21.70 -28.98 -17.30
CA SER A 84 22.24 -27.67 -16.94
C SER A 84 21.35 -26.52 -17.43
N GLY A 85 20.80 -26.62 -18.64
CA GLY A 85 19.85 -25.65 -19.17
C GLY A 85 18.56 -25.58 -18.35
N VAL A 86 18.04 -26.72 -17.88
CA VAL A 86 16.89 -26.77 -16.97
C VAL A 86 17.21 -26.10 -15.63
N VAL A 87 18.36 -26.43 -15.02
CA VAL A 87 18.79 -25.84 -13.74
C VAL A 87 19.01 -24.33 -13.87
N TRP A 88 19.61 -23.88 -14.97
CA TRP A 88 19.83 -22.46 -15.24
C TRP A 88 18.53 -21.70 -15.42
N THR A 89 17.60 -22.23 -16.22
CA THR A 89 16.27 -21.64 -16.42
C THR A 89 15.49 -21.55 -15.11
N TRP A 90 15.54 -22.60 -14.30
CA TRP A 90 14.93 -22.62 -12.96
C TRP A 90 15.54 -21.58 -12.03
N SER A 91 16.87 -21.43 -12.05
CA SER A 91 17.58 -20.44 -11.22
C SER A 91 17.21 -19.01 -11.59
N ILE A 92 17.16 -18.68 -12.89
CA ILE A 92 16.69 -17.37 -13.37
C ILE A 92 15.24 -17.14 -12.94
N GLY A 93 14.38 -18.15 -13.07
CA GLY A 93 12.98 -18.06 -12.64
C GLY A 93 12.83 -17.71 -11.16
N ASN A 94 13.62 -18.33 -10.29
CA ASN A 94 13.61 -18.02 -8.86
C ASN A 94 14.11 -16.60 -8.56
N VAL A 95 15.18 -16.15 -9.22
CA VAL A 95 15.69 -14.78 -9.05
C VAL A 95 14.64 -13.76 -9.51
N ALA A 96 13.98 -14.00 -10.64
CA ALA A 96 12.90 -13.15 -11.13
C ALA A 96 11.70 -13.13 -10.17
N ALA A 97 11.31 -14.29 -9.62
CA ALA A 97 10.25 -14.37 -8.61
C ALA A 97 10.60 -13.55 -7.36
N ILE A 98 11.82 -13.71 -6.83
CA ILE A 98 12.31 -12.93 -5.70
C ILE A 98 12.29 -11.41 -6.03
N ALA A 99 12.75 -11.03 -7.22
CA ALA A 99 12.72 -9.64 -7.69
C ALA A 99 11.30 -9.05 -7.67
N THR A 100 10.28 -9.82 -8.07
CA THR A 100 8.89 -9.37 -8.01
C THR A 100 8.32 -9.30 -6.59
N THR A 101 8.80 -10.14 -5.67
CA THR A 101 8.33 -10.15 -4.28
C THR A 101 9.03 -9.15 -3.37
N LEU A 102 10.15 -8.55 -3.81
CA LEU A 102 10.96 -7.64 -3.01
C LEU A 102 10.21 -6.33 -2.68
N ASN A 103 9.35 -5.84 -3.58
CA ASN A 103 8.68 -4.54 -3.42
C ASN A 103 7.19 -4.58 -3.80
N PRO A 104 6.36 -5.37 -3.08
CA PRO A 104 4.93 -5.45 -3.38
C PRO A 104 4.25 -4.08 -3.31
N ASP A 105 4.62 -3.25 -2.33
CA ASP A 105 4.09 -1.90 -2.15
C ASP A 105 4.32 -0.96 -3.34
N SER A 106 5.52 -1.01 -3.92
CA SER A 106 5.84 -0.15 -5.07
C SER A 106 5.13 -0.64 -6.32
N ILE A 107 5.05 -1.96 -6.51
CA ILE A 107 4.29 -2.57 -7.61
C ILE A 107 2.80 -2.20 -7.51
N LEU A 108 2.20 -2.27 -6.31
CA LEU A 108 0.80 -1.88 -6.11
C LEU A 108 0.55 -0.40 -6.42
N PHE A 109 1.46 0.48 -5.99
CA PHE A 109 1.37 1.91 -6.30
C PHE A 109 1.54 2.19 -7.80
N GLU A 110 2.48 1.53 -8.47
CA GLU A 110 2.69 1.62 -9.92
C GLU A 110 1.46 1.14 -10.68
N ASN A 111 0.90 -0.01 -10.32
CA ASN A 111 -0.34 -0.54 -10.91
C ASN A 111 -1.52 0.44 -10.73
N THR A 112 -1.62 1.08 -9.56
CA THR A 112 -2.64 2.10 -9.29
C THR A 112 -2.43 3.33 -10.17
N MET A 113 -1.18 3.79 -10.31
CA MET A 113 -0.82 4.92 -11.16
C MET A 113 -1.07 4.63 -12.65
N ASP A 114 -0.83 3.40 -13.10
CA ASP A 114 -1.12 2.96 -14.47
C ASP A 114 -2.62 2.88 -14.75
N SER A 115 -3.40 2.36 -13.80
CA SER A 115 -4.86 2.37 -13.86
C SER A 115 -5.41 3.80 -13.93
N LEU A 116 -4.84 4.72 -13.15
CA LEU A 116 -5.16 6.14 -13.18
C LEU A 116 -4.78 6.76 -14.54
N ASN A 117 -3.62 6.43 -15.09
CA ASN A 117 -3.19 6.89 -16.41
C ASN A 117 -4.12 6.42 -17.52
N TYR A 118 -4.59 5.18 -17.46
CA TYR A 118 -5.58 4.63 -18.38
C TYR A 118 -6.91 5.38 -18.27
N PHE A 119 -7.44 5.52 -17.05
CA PHE A 119 -8.67 6.28 -16.77
C PHE A 119 -8.62 7.71 -17.31
N MET A 120 -7.52 8.42 -17.07
CA MET A 120 -7.34 9.79 -17.54
C MET A 120 -7.25 9.90 -19.07
N ARG A 121 -6.74 8.86 -19.74
CA ARG A 121 -6.62 8.80 -21.20
C ARG A 121 -7.97 8.50 -21.84
N GLU A 122 -8.69 7.52 -21.32
CA GLU A 122 -10.00 7.10 -21.82
C GLU A 122 -11.04 8.22 -21.72
N ARG A 123 -10.98 9.04 -20.66
CA ARG A 123 -11.87 10.20 -20.48
C ARG A 123 -11.33 11.49 -21.09
N GLU A 124 -10.23 11.42 -21.84
CA GLU A 124 -9.61 12.56 -22.54
C GLU A 124 -9.38 13.79 -21.65
N LEU A 125 -8.93 13.58 -20.39
CA LEU A 125 -8.82 14.68 -19.44
C LEU A 125 -7.76 15.73 -19.90
N PRO A 126 -8.00 17.04 -19.66
CA PRO A 126 -7.04 18.08 -19.98
C PRO A 126 -5.67 17.84 -19.31
N ARG A 127 -4.58 18.24 -19.98
CA ARG A 127 -3.21 18.02 -19.48
C ARG A 127 -3.00 18.61 -18.08
N ALA A 128 -3.56 19.79 -17.79
CA ALA A 128 -3.46 20.44 -16.48
C ALA A 128 -4.01 19.54 -15.36
N MET A 129 -5.24 19.03 -15.55
CA MET A 129 -5.89 18.14 -14.57
C MET A 129 -5.12 16.83 -14.38
N ARG A 130 -4.56 16.27 -15.47
CA ARG A 130 -3.73 15.07 -15.38
C ARG A 130 -2.45 15.26 -14.56
N MET A 131 -1.87 16.46 -14.55
CA MET A 131 -0.72 16.77 -13.70
C MET A 131 -1.16 16.86 -12.23
N THR A 132 -2.21 17.64 -11.94
CA THR A 132 -2.76 17.78 -10.58
C THR A 132 -3.16 16.43 -9.97
N ILE A 133 -3.79 15.55 -10.74
CA ILE A 133 -4.17 14.20 -10.29
C ILE A 133 -2.93 13.37 -9.92
N ARG A 134 -1.89 13.35 -10.76
CA ARG A 134 -0.66 12.61 -10.46
C ARG A 134 0.08 13.17 -9.25
N ASP A 135 0.15 14.49 -9.14
CA ASP A 135 0.77 15.18 -8.01
C ASP A 135 0.03 14.86 -6.70
N PHE A 136 -1.31 14.81 -6.74
CA PHE A 136 -2.11 14.39 -5.60
C PHE A 136 -1.84 12.95 -5.19
N PHE A 137 -1.94 11.98 -6.12
CA PHE A 137 -1.74 10.56 -5.79
C PHE A 137 -0.30 10.26 -5.34
N SER A 138 0.69 10.93 -5.92
CA SER A 138 2.09 10.81 -5.47
C SER A 138 2.29 11.36 -4.06
N SER A 139 1.70 12.51 -3.74
CA SER A 139 1.75 13.10 -2.38
C SER A 139 0.94 12.30 -1.36
N ALA A 140 -0.18 11.73 -1.79
CA ALA A 140 -1.10 10.95 -0.96
C ALA A 140 -0.67 9.50 -0.73
N ARG A 141 0.43 9.03 -1.36
CA ARG A 141 0.92 7.65 -1.23
C ARG A 141 1.04 7.20 0.22
N ARG A 142 1.59 8.05 1.10
CA ARG A 142 1.73 7.75 2.53
C ARG A 142 0.37 7.71 3.25
N VAL A 143 -0.55 8.60 2.90
CA VAL A 143 -1.87 8.67 3.54
C VAL A 143 -2.71 7.46 3.16
N HIS A 144 -2.67 7.03 1.90
CA HIS A 144 -3.34 5.81 1.47
C HIS A 144 -2.86 4.60 2.29
N ARG A 145 -1.53 4.42 2.44
CA ARG A 145 -0.97 3.38 3.30
C ARG A 145 -1.50 3.44 4.74
N LEU A 146 -1.55 4.62 5.35
CA LEU A 146 -2.02 4.77 6.74
C LEU A 146 -3.52 4.53 6.89
N ASN A 147 -4.31 4.72 5.82
CA ASN A 147 -5.73 4.40 5.85
C ASN A 147 -5.98 2.89 5.65
N ASP A 148 -5.10 2.20 4.91
CA ASP A 148 -5.12 0.73 4.79
C ASP A 148 -4.82 0.03 6.13
N ASP A 149 -4.21 0.73 7.10
CA ASP A 149 -4.00 0.21 8.46
C ASP A 149 -5.33 -0.12 9.18
N HIS A 150 -6.48 0.44 8.76
CA HIS A 150 -7.78 0.06 9.35
C HIS A 150 -8.07 -1.43 9.14
N ASP A 151 -7.75 -1.98 7.97
CA ASP A 151 -7.92 -3.41 7.68
C ASP A 151 -6.97 -4.27 8.53
N LEU A 152 -5.83 -3.73 8.95
CA LEU A 152 -4.91 -4.39 9.87
C LEU A 152 -5.45 -4.37 11.30
N LEU A 153 -6.03 -3.24 11.73
CA LEU A 153 -6.70 -3.15 13.02
C LEU A 153 -7.85 -4.17 13.10
N ASP A 154 -8.65 -4.32 12.05
CA ASP A 154 -9.77 -5.27 12.03
C ASP A 154 -9.36 -6.74 12.21
N LYS A 155 -8.10 -7.09 11.91
CA LYS A 155 -7.55 -8.44 12.14
C LYS A 155 -7.08 -8.67 13.58
N MET A 156 -6.95 -7.62 14.39
CA MET A 156 -6.53 -7.70 15.79
C MET A 156 -7.69 -8.02 16.73
N SER A 157 -7.41 -8.50 17.94
CA SER A 157 -8.44 -8.64 18.98
C SER A 157 -8.95 -7.26 19.43
N PRO A 158 -10.22 -7.11 19.87
CA PRO A 158 -10.81 -5.81 20.19
C PRO A 158 -10.04 -5.00 21.25
N LEU A 159 -9.43 -5.69 22.22
CA LEU A 159 -8.58 -5.07 23.25
C LEU A 159 -7.28 -4.50 22.66
N LEU A 160 -6.64 -5.26 21.76
CA LEU A 160 -5.42 -4.84 21.10
C LEU A 160 -5.69 -3.68 20.13
N GLN A 161 -6.80 -3.73 19.40
CA GLN A 161 -7.26 -2.64 18.54
C GLN A 161 -7.34 -1.32 19.30
N GLY A 162 -8.03 -1.30 20.46
CA GLY A 162 -8.15 -0.10 21.28
C GLY A 162 -6.80 0.43 21.76
N THR A 163 -5.92 -0.48 22.20
CA THR A 163 -4.59 -0.13 22.70
C THR A 163 -3.70 0.46 21.61
N VAL A 164 -3.68 -0.15 20.42
CA VAL A 164 -2.89 0.31 19.27
C VAL A 164 -3.45 1.62 18.71
N ALA A 165 -4.77 1.73 18.53
CA ALA A 165 -5.41 2.95 18.06
C ALA A 165 -5.14 4.13 18.99
N LEU A 166 -5.24 3.91 20.31
CA LEU A 166 -4.88 4.90 21.31
C LEU A 166 -3.41 5.30 21.19
N ALA A 167 -2.49 4.34 21.15
CA ALA A 167 -1.05 4.64 21.03
C ALA A 167 -0.71 5.44 19.75
N ALA A 168 -1.35 5.12 18.63
CA ALA A 168 -1.12 5.79 17.35
C ALA A 168 -1.71 7.22 17.30
N ASN A 169 -2.90 7.42 17.88
CA ASN A 169 -3.70 8.64 17.67
C ASN A 169 -3.80 9.56 18.90
N ARG A 170 -3.34 9.14 20.09
CA ARG A 170 -3.47 9.91 21.35
C ARG A 170 -3.00 11.35 21.25
N LYS A 171 -1.80 11.58 20.68
CA LYS A 171 -1.22 12.92 20.50
C LYS A 171 -2.16 13.88 19.78
N TRP A 172 -2.94 13.38 18.82
CA TRP A 172 -3.86 14.19 18.03
C TRP A 172 -5.14 14.47 18.81
N LEU A 173 -5.71 13.48 19.49
CA LEU A 173 -6.90 13.66 20.32
C LEU A 173 -6.65 14.63 21.49
N GLU A 174 -5.45 14.61 22.08
CA GLU A 174 -5.05 15.57 23.12
C GLU A 174 -4.94 17.02 22.62
N ALA A 175 -4.81 17.24 21.31
CA ALA A 175 -4.84 18.59 20.75
C ALA A 175 -6.23 19.24 20.86
N VAL A 176 -7.29 18.44 20.98
CA VAL A 176 -8.67 18.90 21.16
C VAL A 176 -8.91 19.22 22.63
N TRP A 177 -9.19 20.48 22.94
CA TRP A 177 -9.16 20.95 24.32
C TRP A 177 -10.16 20.27 25.26
N PHE A 178 -11.31 19.83 24.73
CA PHE A 178 -12.34 19.15 25.53
C PHE A 178 -12.12 17.63 25.68
N PHE A 179 -11.14 17.04 24.99
CA PHE A 179 -10.74 15.63 25.18
C PHE A 179 -9.62 15.46 26.21
N ARG A 180 -8.83 16.51 26.49
CA ARG A 180 -7.63 16.46 27.36
C ARG A 180 -7.80 15.92 28.77
N ARG A 181 -9.02 15.93 29.33
CA ARG A 181 -9.30 15.50 30.71
C ARG A 181 -10.35 14.39 30.78
N ILE A 182 -10.68 13.77 29.65
CA ILE A 182 -11.64 12.68 29.63
C ILE A 182 -11.04 11.41 30.25
N ASP A 183 -9.72 11.21 30.15
CA ASP A 183 -9.01 10.09 30.78
C ASP A 183 -9.22 10.00 32.31
N GLU A 184 -9.57 11.10 32.99
CA GLU A 184 -9.82 11.16 34.44
C GLU A 184 -11.21 10.60 34.82
N VAL A 185 -12.10 10.41 33.85
CA VAL A 185 -13.49 10.00 34.06
C VAL A 185 -13.63 8.48 33.89
N ASP A 186 -14.58 7.88 34.59
CA ASP A 186 -14.90 6.45 34.46
C ASP A 186 -15.16 6.07 32.99
N GLY A 187 -14.39 5.12 32.46
CA GLY A 187 -14.47 4.69 31.05
C GLY A 187 -13.85 5.67 30.05
N GLY A 188 -13.15 6.71 30.51
CA GLY A 188 -12.57 7.75 29.65
C GLY A 188 -11.49 7.26 28.71
N THR A 189 -10.60 6.37 29.17
CA THR A 189 -9.56 5.76 28.33
C THR A 189 -10.16 4.92 27.21
N ASP A 190 -11.23 4.18 27.51
CA ASP A 190 -11.93 3.33 26.55
C ASP A 190 -12.70 4.18 25.54
N PHE A 191 -13.29 5.30 25.99
CA PHE A 191 -13.88 6.31 25.11
C PHE A 191 -12.85 6.89 24.13
N ILE A 192 -11.67 7.30 24.60
CA ILE A 192 -10.62 7.84 23.72
C ILE A 192 -10.10 6.76 22.77
N ALA A 193 -9.96 5.51 23.23
CA ALA A 193 -9.58 4.39 22.37
C ALA A 193 -10.65 4.10 21.29
N ALA A 194 -11.94 4.13 21.64
CA ALA A 194 -13.04 4.00 20.69
C ALA A 194 -13.03 5.13 19.66
N LEU A 195 -12.82 6.37 20.12
CA LEU A 195 -12.73 7.54 19.25
C LEU A 195 -11.50 7.48 18.32
N ALA A 196 -10.36 7.01 18.84
CA ALA A 196 -9.13 6.85 18.08
C ALA A 196 -9.27 5.86 16.91
N LYS A 197 -10.12 4.84 17.04
CA LYS A 197 -10.46 3.92 15.93
C LYS A 197 -11.29 4.61 14.84
N SER A 198 -12.15 5.55 15.21
CA SER A 198 -13.03 6.27 14.28
C SER A 198 -12.35 7.43 13.53
N LEU A 199 -11.09 7.72 13.86
CA LEU A 199 -10.34 8.86 13.34
C LEU A 199 -9.70 8.50 11.99
N VAL A 200 -10.04 9.25 10.93
CA VAL A 200 -9.58 8.96 9.56
C VAL A 200 -8.71 10.10 9.04
N ILE A 201 -7.55 9.78 8.44
CA ILE A 201 -6.69 10.76 7.80
C ILE A 201 -7.23 11.04 6.39
N ARG A 202 -7.46 12.31 6.07
CA ARG A 202 -7.83 12.73 4.71
C ARG A 202 -6.77 13.65 4.10
N PRO A 203 -6.32 13.35 2.87
CA PRO A 203 -5.47 14.24 2.11
C PRO A 203 -6.32 15.30 1.38
N PHE A 204 -5.80 16.52 1.29
CA PHE A 204 -6.41 17.65 0.59
C PHE A 204 -5.42 18.27 -0.38
N VAL A 205 -5.90 18.60 -1.58
CA VAL A 205 -5.12 19.28 -2.62
C VAL A 205 -4.96 20.76 -2.26
N SER A 206 -3.95 21.41 -2.83
CA SER A 206 -3.84 22.88 -2.77
C SER A 206 -5.08 23.55 -3.38
N ASP A 207 -5.49 24.66 -2.78
CA ASP A 207 -6.71 25.44 -3.07
C ASP A 207 -8.04 24.69 -2.87
N GLU A 208 -8.01 23.49 -2.28
CA GLU A 208 -9.22 22.75 -1.93
C GLU A 208 -9.94 23.35 -0.72
N ARG A 209 -11.27 23.44 -0.81
CA ARG A 209 -12.13 23.91 0.28
C ARG A 209 -12.61 22.74 1.11
N LEU A 210 -12.28 22.73 2.38
CA LEU A 210 -12.64 21.65 3.28
C LEU A 210 -14.13 21.73 3.67
N PRO A 211 -14.87 20.60 3.65
CA PRO A 211 -16.26 20.54 4.10
C PRO A 211 -16.45 20.93 5.56
N VAL A 212 -17.57 21.57 5.87
CA VAL A 212 -17.98 21.98 7.23
C VAL A 212 -18.78 20.85 7.90
N GLY A 213 -18.76 20.76 9.23
CA GLY A 213 -19.55 19.80 10.00
C GLY A 213 -18.75 18.63 10.56
N GLN A 214 -17.43 18.67 10.44
CA GLN A 214 -16.53 17.70 11.03
C GLN A 214 -15.31 18.39 11.65
N LEU A 215 -14.62 17.68 12.54
CA LEU A 215 -13.50 18.18 13.33
C LEU A 215 -12.25 17.79 12.57
N TYR A 216 -11.35 18.75 12.45
CA TYR A 216 -10.10 18.59 11.75
C TYR A 216 -8.94 18.87 12.68
N ILE A 217 -7.92 18.02 12.58
CA ILE A 217 -6.65 18.18 13.27
C ILE A 217 -5.57 18.13 12.20
N LEU A 218 -4.92 19.27 11.94
CA LEU A 218 -3.93 19.37 10.86
C LEU A 218 -2.68 18.59 11.24
N ARG A 219 -2.30 17.62 10.41
CA ARG A 219 -1.09 16.82 10.57
C ARG A 219 0.07 17.46 9.81
N VAL A 220 -0.14 17.74 8.54
CA VAL A 220 0.87 18.30 7.63
C VAL A 220 0.21 19.33 6.71
N GLY A 221 0.97 20.35 6.33
CA GLY A 221 0.54 21.38 5.39
C GLY A 221 0.13 22.67 6.07
N ILE A 222 -0.44 23.57 5.27
CA ILE A 222 -0.92 24.88 5.71
C ILE A 222 -2.34 25.07 5.21
N VAL A 223 -3.23 25.42 6.13
CA VAL A 223 -4.64 25.68 5.85
C VAL A 223 -4.96 27.11 6.29
N THR A 224 -5.78 27.84 5.55
CA THR A 224 -6.28 29.16 5.96
C THR A 224 -7.78 29.09 6.22
N LYS A 225 -8.22 29.71 7.31
CA LYS A 225 -9.64 29.86 7.65
C LYS A 225 -9.84 31.27 8.18
N MET A 226 -10.71 32.05 7.56
CA MET A 226 -11.01 33.44 7.96
C MET A 226 -9.75 34.32 8.13
N TRP A 227 -8.86 34.33 7.14
CA TRP A 227 -7.58 35.07 7.17
C TRP A 227 -6.59 34.63 8.26
N ARG A 228 -6.87 33.52 8.96
CA ARG A 228 -5.97 32.91 9.93
C ARG A 228 -5.33 31.67 9.34
N PHE A 229 -4.01 31.61 9.44
CA PHE A 229 -3.24 30.43 9.03
C PHE A 229 -3.21 29.39 10.16
N TYR A 230 -3.44 28.14 9.77
CA TYR A 230 -3.38 26.94 10.58
C TYR A 230 -2.18 26.14 10.12
N THR A 231 -1.33 25.80 11.09
CA THR A 231 -0.15 24.94 10.92
C THR A 231 -0.39 23.60 11.61
N THR A 232 0.56 22.67 11.48
CA THR A 232 0.54 21.38 12.17
C THR A 232 0.08 21.47 13.63
N SER A 233 -0.71 20.47 14.04
CA SER A 233 -1.36 20.28 15.33
C SER A 233 -2.45 21.29 15.71
N ARG A 234 -2.83 22.20 14.81
CA ARG A 234 -3.99 23.07 15.05
C ARG A 234 -5.30 22.35 14.73
N VAL A 235 -6.32 22.66 15.53
CA VAL A 235 -7.65 22.06 15.47
C VAL A 235 -8.67 23.10 15.03
N TRP A 236 -9.64 22.71 14.22
CA TRP A 236 -10.85 23.49 13.91
C TRP A 236 -12.04 22.57 13.66
N GLY A 237 -13.25 23.14 13.62
CA GLY A 237 -14.47 22.35 13.49
C GLY A 237 -14.96 21.79 14.83
N GLU A 238 -14.50 22.34 15.96
CA GLU A 238 -14.95 22.02 17.32
C GLU A 238 -16.46 22.21 17.51
N ASP A 239 -17.08 22.95 16.61
CA ASP A 239 -18.49 23.33 16.59
C ASP A 239 -19.40 22.20 16.16
N MET A 240 -18.83 21.08 15.72
CA MET A 240 -19.56 19.86 15.42
C MET A 240 -20.44 19.38 16.58
N ILE A 241 -20.07 19.71 17.82
CA ILE A 241 -20.77 19.26 19.04
C ILE A 241 -22.01 20.11 19.35
N LEU A 242 -22.33 21.10 18.51
CA LEU A 242 -23.46 22.01 18.70
C LEU A 242 -24.68 21.50 17.95
N ASP A 243 -25.82 21.40 18.62
CA ASP A 243 -27.09 21.00 17.98
C ASP A 243 -27.72 22.11 17.16
N ASN A 244 -27.55 23.36 17.59
CA ASN A 244 -28.18 24.50 16.93
C ASN A 244 -27.36 24.94 15.70
N PRO A 245 -27.89 24.78 14.47
CA PRO A 245 -27.16 25.13 13.25
C PRO A 245 -26.85 26.63 13.17
N GLU A 246 -27.62 27.50 13.81
CA GLU A 246 -27.35 28.94 13.78
C GLU A 246 -26.12 29.35 14.62
N LEU A 247 -25.66 28.46 15.50
CA LEU A 247 -24.45 28.67 16.29
C LEU A 247 -23.23 27.99 15.66
N ILE A 248 -23.37 27.26 14.56
CA ILE A 248 -22.25 26.62 13.87
C ILE A 248 -21.54 27.64 12.97
N ASP A 249 -20.20 27.56 12.93
CA ASP A 249 -19.39 28.37 12.03
C ASP A 249 -19.25 27.67 10.66
N TYR A 250 -19.86 28.25 9.64
CA TYR A 250 -19.83 27.77 8.26
C TYR A 250 -18.67 28.35 7.45
N SER A 251 -17.68 28.98 8.10
CA SER A 251 -16.51 29.45 7.38
C SER A 251 -15.64 28.26 6.95
N GLN A 252 -15.43 28.15 5.65
CA GLN A 252 -14.62 27.08 5.09
C GLN A 252 -13.14 27.34 5.31
N ALA A 253 -12.43 26.27 5.62
CA ALA A 253 -10.98 26.25 5.58
C ALA A 253 -10.53 25.92 4.15
N VAL A 254 -9.48 26.58 3.67
CA VAL A 254 -8.90 26.36 2.35
C VAL A 254 -7.47 25.88 2.53
N SER A 255 -7.13 24.76 1.90
CA SER A 255 -5.76 24.25 1.92
C SER A 255 -4.88 25.11 1.02
N LEU A 256 -3.77 25.65 1.52
CA LEU A 256 -2.83 26.42 0.70
C LEU A 256 -1.79 25.53 0.03
N THR A 257 -1.41 24.44 0.71
CA THR A 257 -0.49 23.42 0.20
C THR A 257 -1.22 22.09 0.06
N TYR A 258 -0.52 21.03 -0.35
CA TYR A 258 -0.98 19.69 -0.01
C TYR A 258 -1.05 19.58 1.52
N SER A 259 -2.21 19.18 2.04
CA SER A 259 -2.45 19.10 3.49
C SER A 259 -3.05 17.75 3.86
N GLU A 260 -2.65 17.26 5.01
CA GLU A 260 -3.18 16.02 5.60
C GLU A 260 -3.82 16.39 6.94
N ALA A 261 -5.08 16.04 7.14
CA ALA A 261 -5.72 16.26 8.43
C ALA A 261 -6.42 14.99 8.90
N TYR A 262 -6.33 14.74 10.21
CA TYR A 262 -7.24 13.80 10.84
C TYR A 262 -8.63 14.42 10.85
N THR A 263 -9.62 13.61 10.50
CA THR A 263 -11.01 13.99 10.45
C THR A 263 -11.80 13.10 11.39
N LEU A 264 -12.62 13.74 12.23
CA LEU A 264 -13.62 13.06 13.06
C LEU A 264 -14.99 13.58 12.63
N ARG A 265 -15.91 12.68 12.27
CA ARG A 265 -17.29 13.05 11.90
C ARG A 265 -18.15 13.19 13.15
N ARG A 266 -19.22 13.98 13.05
CA ARG A 266 -20.20 14.12 14.12
C ARG A 266 -20.88 12.79 14.45
N SER A 267 -21.35 12.06 13.44
CA SER A 267 -21.98 10.73 13.61
C SER A 267 -21.11 9.79 14.45
N ASN A 268 -19.83 9.68 14.08
CA ASN A 268 -18.90 8.80 14.77
C ASN A 268 -18.65 9.23 16.22
N LEU A 269 -18.69 10.54 16.50
CA LEU A 269 -18.59 11.04 17.87
C LEU A 269 -19.86 10.71 18.66
N ASP A 270 -21.04 10.95 18.07
CA ASP A 270 -22.34 10.69 18.71
C ASP A 270 -22.50 9.19 19.04
N ASP A 271 -22.15 8.29 18.11
CA ASP A 271 -22.16 6.83 18.32
C ASP A 271 -21.31 6.40 19.55
N VAL A 272 -20.13 7.03 19.71
CA VAL A 272 -19.23 6.73 20.83
C VAL A 272 -19.74 7.38 22.13
N LEU A 273 -20.35 8.56 22.06
CA LEU A 273 -20.92 9.23 23.23
C LEU A 273 -22.12 8.47 23.81
N GLU A 274 -22.91 7.79 22.98
CA GLU A 274 -24.00 6.90 23.43
C GLU A 274 -23.50 5.75 24.31
N LEU A 275 -22.31 5.22 24.01
CA LEU A 275 -21.71 4.11 24.76
C LEU A 275 -21.06 4.56 26.09
N TYR A 276 -20.61 5.81 26.18
CA TYR A 276 -19.87 6.35 27.33
C TYR A 276 -20.52 7.63 27.89
N PRO A 277 -21.60 7.50 28.70
CA PRO A 277 -22.37 8.65 29.17
C PRO A 277 -21.59 9.60 30.09
N SER A 278 -20.59 9.08 30.80
CA SER A 278 -19.69 9.84 31.65
C SER A 278 -18.81 10.80 30.83
N ALA A 279 -18.24 10.33 29.72
CA ALA A 279 -17.53 11.16 28.75
C ALA A 279 -18.49 12.13 28.03
N ALA A 280 -19.71 11.67 27.71
CA ALA A 280 -20.74 12.50 27.10
C ALA A 280 -21.12 13.72 27.95
N ALA A 281 -21.12 13.60 29.29
CA ALA A 281 -21.33 14.72 30.18
C ALA A 281 -20.24 15.80 30.05
N VAL A 282 -18.98 15.41 29.86
CA VAL A 282 -17.84 16.33 29.66
C VAL A 282 -17.97 17.06 28.32
N VAL A 283 -18.26 16.33 27.24
CA VAL A 283 -18.46 16.90 25.90
C VAL A 283 -19.68 17.82 25.89
N SER A 284 -20.77 17.43 26.53
CA SER A 284 -21.98 18.26 26.70
C SER A 284 -21.68 19.56 27.45
N LYS A 285 -20.81 19.54 28.47
CA LYS A 285 -20.37 20.74 29.18
C LYS A 285 -19.55 21.67 28.27
N ALA A 286 -18.69 21.09 27.41
CA ALA A 286 -17.97 21.84 26.39
C ALA A 286 -18.92 22.46 25.34
N ALA A 287 -19.92 21.70 24.87
CA ALA A 287 -20.94 22.16 23.94
C ALA A 287 -21.76 23.33 24.52
N LYS A 288 -22.17 23.25 25.78
CA LYS A 288 -22.85 24.34 26.50
C LYS A 288 -21.97 25.58 26.60
N ARG A 289 -20.68 25.42 26.93
CA ARG A 289 -19.72 26.52 27.00
C ARG A 289 -19.59 27.25 25.66
N ILE A 290 -19.41 26.50 24.56
CA ILE A 290 -19.32 27.07 23.21
C ILE A 290 -20.65 27.74 22.82
N SER A 291 -21.78 27.09 23.09
CA SER A 291 -23.13 27.62 22.82
C SER A 291 -23.36 28.98 23.47
N VAL A 292 -23.04 29.11 24.77
CA VAL A 292 -23.18 30.36 25.53
C VAL A 292 -22.27 31.44 24.96
N GLN A 293 -21.00 31.14 24.71
CA GLN A 293 -20.06 32.10 24.14
C GLN A 293 -20.53 32.64 22.78
N ARG A 294 -21.04 31.76 21.92
CA ARG A 294 -21.52 32.12 20.58
C ARG A 294 -22.84 32.87 20.60
N ALA A 295 -23.78 32.42 21.44
CA ALA A 295 -25.05 33.11 21.63
C ALA A 295 -24.84 34.53 22.17
N MET A 296 -23.92 34.70 23.13
CA MET A 296 -23.56 36.02 23.67
C MET A 296 -22.90 36.90 22.60
N LEU A 297 -21.91 36.38 21.86
CA LEU A 297 -21.27 37.12 20.76
C LEU A 297 -22.29 37.57 19.71
N ARG A 298 -23.22 36.68 19.35
CA ARG A 298 -24.31 36.93 18.42
C ARG A 298 -25.26 38.01 18.93
N PHE A 299 -25.68 37.91 20.19
CA PHE A 299 -26.54 38.91 20.82
C PHE A 299 -25.90 40.29 20.80
N LEU A 300 -24.64 40.40 21.26
CA LEU A 300 -23.89 41.65 21.33
C LEU A 300 -23.65 42.28 19.95
N CYS A 301 -23.30 41.48 18.94
CA CYS A 301 -23.07 41.99 17.59
C CYS A 301 -24.36 42.52 16.95
N LYS A 302 -25.49 41.82 17.15
CA LYS A 302 -26.80 42.23 16.65
C LYS A 302 -27.30 43.49 17.36
N SER A 303 -27.12 43.60 18.68
CA SER A 303 -27.63 44.74 19.46
C SER A 303 -26.78 46.01 19.31
N HIS A 304 -25.44 45.90 19.31
CA HIS A 304 -24.56 47.08 19.32
C HIS A 304 -24.12 47.54 17.93
N PHE A 305 -23.88 46.62 17.00
CA PHE A 305 -23.26 46.97 15.71
C PHE A 305 -24.20 46.81 14.52
N GLY A 306 -25.39 46.24 14.72
CA GLY A 306 -26.34 45.92 13.64
C GLY A 306 -25.76 45.00 12.56
N ARG A 307 -24.64 44.33 12.85
CA ARG A 307 -23.85 43.53 11.91
C ARG A 307 -23.40 42.24 12.59
N TRP A 308 -23.18 41.21 11.80
CA TRP A 308 -22.72 39.91 12.29
C TRP A 308 -21.23 39.93 12.65
N PRO A 309 -20.78 39.10 13.63
CA PRO A 309 -19.38 39.00 13.99
C PRO A 309 -18.55 38.54 12.80
N ARG A 310 -17.42 39.22 12.54
CA ARG A 310 -16.48 38.84 11.48
C ARG A 310 -15.71 37.55 11.76
N SER A 311 -15.81 37.00 12.97
CA SER A 311 -15.10 35.79 13.40
C SER A 311 -15.90 34.50 13.20
N ILE A 312 -17.14 34.59 12.72
CA ILE A 312 -18.00 33.43 12.46
C ILE A 312 -18.74 33.70 11.14
N ALA A 313 -18.77 32.72 10.23
CA ALA A 313 -19.65 32.80 9.07
C ALA A 313 -20.94 32.03 9.35
N LEU A 314 -22.08 32.73 9.30
CA LEU A 314 -23.38 32.07 9.42
C LEU A 314 -23.75 31.33 8.15
N ARG A 315 -24.65 30.35 8.28
CA ARG A 315 -25.19 29.56 7.17
C ARG A 315 -25.65 30.41 5.99
N ALA A 316 -26.38 31.48 6.25
CA ALA A 316 -26.89 32.38 5.20
C ALA A 316 -25.81 33.25 4.54
N ALA A 317 -24.70 33.50 5.23
CA ALA A 317 -23.60 34.34 4.74
C ALA A 317 -22.47 33.52 4.09
N ALA A 318 -22.35 32.24 4.43
CA ALA A 318 -21.40 31.34 3.83
C ALA A 318 -21.84 31.00 2.40
N ARG A 319 -21.03 31.38 1.40
CA ARG A 319 -21.28 31.07 -0.01
C ARG A 319 -20.41 29.89 -0.46
N GLY A 320 -21.03 28.93 -1.16
CA GLY A 320 -20.33 27.79 -1.75
C GLY A 320 -19.75 26.83 -0.72
N TYR A 321 -20.32 26.79 0.50
CA TYR A 321 -19.91 25.83 1.50
C TYR A 321 -20.51 24.46 1.23
N GLN A 322 -19.71 23.41 1.41
CA GLN A 322 -20.17 22.03 1.44
C GLN A 322 -20.26 21.59 2.90
N VAL A 323 -21.40 21.02 3.29
CA VAL A 323 -21.53 20.32 4.56
C VAL A 323 -21.15 18.87 4.29
N VAL A 324 -20.44 18.24 5.22
CA VAL A 324 -20.31 16.79 5.19
C VAL A 324 -21.72 16.23 5.30
N ASP A 325 -22.19 15.53 4.28
CA ASP A 325 -23.45 14.81 4.36
C ASP A 325 -23.35 13.89 5.59
N GLU A 326 -24.09 14.21 6.64
CA GLU A 326 -24.39 13.23 7.67
C GLU A 326 -24.98 12.07 6.91
N VAL A 327 -24.45 10.86 7.12
CA VAL A 327 -25.09 9.65 6.62
C VAL A 327 -26.45 9.65 7.29
N TYR A 328 -27.45 10.19 6.59
CA TYR A 328 -28.80 10.24 7.05
C TYR A 328 -29.15 8.79 7.41
N SER A 329 -29.64 8.59 8.64
CA SER A 329 -30.35 7.35 8.97
C SER A 329 -31.36 7.07 7.85
N THR A 330 -31.60 5.81 7.52
CA THR A 330 -32.58 5.42 6.49
C THR A 330 -33.92 6.16 6.68
N GLU A 331 -34.35 6.41 7.92
CA GLU A 331 -35.53 7.21 8.24
C GLU A 331 -35.42 8.68 7.82
N GLN A 332 -34.25 9.31 7.97
CA GLN A 332 -34.01 10.69 7.56
C GLN A 332 -33.81 10.82 6.05
N GLN A 333 -33.27 9.80 5.37
CA GLN A 333 -33.24 9.75 3.90
C GLN A 333 -34.66 9.68 3.34
N VAL A 334 -35.50 8.86 3.94
CA VAL A 334 -36.92 8.74 3.60
C VAL A 334 -37.64 10.07 3.86
N ASP A 335 -37.45 10.72 5.01
CA ASP A 335 -38.06 12.03 5.30
C ASP A 335 -37.56 13.14 4.36
N HIS A 336 -36.29 13.11 3.95
CA HIS A 336 -35.75 14.04 2.96
C HIS A 336 -36.37 13.83 1.57
N ILE A 337 -36.52 12.57 1.14
CA ILE A 337 -37.23 12.22 -0.10
C ILE A 337 -38.69 12.65 -0.01
N TYR A 338 -39.38 12.40 1.11
CA TYR A 338 -40.76 12.85 1.31
C TYR A 338 -40.88 14.38 1.23
N LYS A 339 -39.93 15.14 1.77
CA LYS A 339 -39.90 16.61 1.65
C LYS A 339 -39.68 17.08 0.22
N ILE A 340 -38.78 16.44 -0.52
CA ILE A 340 -38.55 16.73 -1.96
C ILE A 340 -39.80 16.43 -2.77
N VAL A 341 -40.44 15.28 -2.53
CA VAL A 341 -41.68 14.85 -3.21
C VAL A 341 -42.86 15.76 -2.82
N ALA A 342 -42.96 16.18 -1.56
CA ALA A 342 -43.98 17.11 -1.09
C ALA A 342 -43.83 18.50 -1.72
N GLN A 343 -42.58 18.98 -1.89
CA GLN A 343 -42.29 20.23 -2.58
C GLN A 343 -42.55 20.13 -4.09
N GLY A 344 -42.24 18.99 -4.71
CA GLY A 344 -42.59 18.69 -6.10
C GLY A 344 -44.10 18.66 -6.34
N HIS A 345 -44.87 18.09 -5.40
CA HIS A 345 -46.34 18.07 -5.46
C HIS A 345 -46.99 19.42 -5.15
N ALA A 346 -46.37 20.29 -4.34
CA ALA A 346 -46.85 21.65 -4.12
C ALA A 346 -46.69 22.54 -5.37
N GLY A 347 -45.61 22.34 -6.15
CA GLY A 347 -45.38 23.05 -7.42
C GLY A 347 -46.27 22.56 -8.58
N HIS A 348 -46.65 21.28 -8.59
CA HIS A 348 -47.46 20.68 -9.67
C HIS A 348 -48.98 20.78 -9.47
N ARG A 349 -49.48 21.35 -8.36
CA ARG A 349 -50.93 21.49 -8.11
C ARG A 349 -51.55 22.80 -8.62
N ALA A 350 -50.75 23.73 -9.14
CA ALA A 350 -51.24 25.04 -9.60
C ALA A 350 -51.74 25.06 -11.06
N HIS A 351 -51.37 24.08 -11.88
CA HIS A 351 -51.81 23.99 -13.27
C HIS A 351 -52.14 22.54 -13.60
N LEU A 352 -53.22 22.33 -14.35
CA LEU A 352 -53.84 21.05 -14.73
C LEU A 352 -54.96 20.57 -13.80
N ARG A 353 -56.10 21.29 -13.83
CA ARG A 353 -57.38 20.57 -13.92
C ARG A 353 -57.61 20.23 -15.39
N PRO A 354 -57.90 18.96 -15.69
CA PRO A 354 -59.07 18.66 -16.48
C PRO A 354 -60.03 17.76 -15.69
N GLU A 355 -61.29 18.03 -15.95
CA GLU A 355 -62.49 17.47 -15.36
C GLU A 355 -62.92 16.24 -16.19
N TRP A 356 -62.99 15.03 -15.60
CA TRP A 356 -63.96 13.98 -15.98
C TRP A 356 -64.01 12.80 -14.98
N SER A 357 -65.08 12.00 -15.07
CA SER A 357 -65.85 11.31 -14.02
C SER A 357 -65.37 9.89 -13.60
N PRO A 358 -65.97 9.28 -12.56
CA PRO A 358 -65.50 8.04 -11.93
C PRO A 358 -66.05 6.80 -12.64
N ASP A 359 -65.24 5.74 -12.79
CA ASP A 359 -65.70 4.37 -12.58
C ASP A 359 -64.59 3.30 -12.57
N SER A 360 -64.94 2.19 -11.91
CA SER A 360 -64.28 0.88 -11.83
C SER A 360 -63.13 0.67 -10.82
N THR A 361 -63.54 0.32 -9.61
CA THR A 361 -63.21 -0.93 -8.88
C THR A 361 -62.03 -1.77 -9.38
N THR A 362 -61.09 -2.09 -8.48
CA THR A 362 -60.79 -3.46 -8.05
C THR A 362 -59.97 -3.46 -6.75
N LYS A 363 -60.45 -4.23 -5.78
CA LYS A 363 -59.83 -4.62 -4.51
C LYS A 363 -58.66 -5.59 -4.76
N GLU A 364 -57.69 -5.64 -3.85
CA GLU A 364 -57.38 -6.85 -3.03
C GLU A 364 -56.14 -6.64 -2.14
N ASP A 365 -56.44 -6.48 -0.85
CA ASP A 365 -55.99 -7.23 0.35
C ASP A 365 -54.50 -7.38 0.75
N CYS A 366 -54.26 -6.85 1.96
CA CYS A 366 -53.19 -7.17 2.91
C CYS A 366 -53.33 -8.58 3.50
N VAL A 367 -52.19 -9.22 3.83
CA VAL A 367 -52.12 -10.23 4.89
C VAL A 367 -50.88 -9.98 5.77
N THR A 368 -51.14 -10.07 7.08
CA THR A 368 -50.32 -9.73 8.24
C THR A 368 -49.60 -10.95 8.88
N SER A 369 -48.31 -10.78 9.18
CA SER A 369 -47.66 -11.06 10.50
C SER A 369 -47.41 -12.53 10.96
N PRO A 370 -46.72 -12.79 12.11
CA PRO A 370 -45.40 -13.42 12.23
C PRO A 370 -45.41 -14.71 13.11
N PRO A 371 -44.25 -15.23 13.58
CA PRO A 371 -44.09 -15.33 15.05
C PRO A 371 -42.65 -15.20 15.62
N THR A 372 -42.65 -15.19 16.95
CA THR A 372 -41.69 -14.83 18.03
C THR A 372 -40.84 -15.98 18.62
N ALA A 373 -39.87 -15.58 19.49
CA ALA A 373 -39.33 -16.26 20.70
C ALA A 373 -38.26 -17.39 20.52
N ASN A 374 -37.26 -17.68 21.38
CA ASN A 374 -36.79 -17.19 22.71
C ASN A 374 -35.41 -17.84 23.08
N ALA A 375 -34.67 -17.20 24.00
CA ALA A 375 -33.91 -17.76 25.16
C ALA A 375 -32.53 -18.50 25.06
N SER A 376 -31.47 -17.80 25.50
CA SER A 376 -30.51 -18.02 26.65
C SER A 376 -29.65 -19.30 26.89
N SER A 377 -28.39 -19.04 27.33
CA SER A 377 -27.48 -19.69 28.33
C SER A 377 -26.11 -20.07 27.73
N THR A 378 -24.97 -19.45 28.11
CA THR A 378 -24.14 -19.50 29.33
C THR A 378 -23.58 -20.89 29.67
N VAL A 379 -22.23 -20.94 29.82
CA VAL A 379 -21.35 -21.96 30.44
C VAL A 379 -20.34 -22.57 29.45
N ALA A 380 -19.15 -21.97 29.37
CA ALA A 380 -17.87 -22.63 29.06
C ALA A 380 -16.67 -21.68 29.32
N SER A 381 -16.49 -21.23 30.55
CA SER A 381 -15.13 -21.13 31.12
C SER A 381 -14.74 -22.58 31.43
N THR A 382 -13.55 -23.10 31.17
CA THR A 382 -12.33 -22.88 31.96
C THR A 382 -11.31 -23.89 31.40
N CYS A 383 -10.47 -23.55 30.41
CA CYS A 383 -9.38 -24.44 29.95
C CYS A 383 -8.37 -23.77 29.00
N GLN A 384 -7.91 -22.55 29.30
CA GLN A 384 -6.82 -21.96 28.51
C GLN A 384 -5.97 -20.94 29.28
N GLU A 385 -5.89 -21.13 30.60
CA GLU A 385 -5.12 -20.28 31.50
C GLU A 385 -4.04 -21.14 32.17
N GLN A 386 -3.03 -21.57 31.40
CA GLN A 386 -1.78 -22.13 31.95
C GLN A 386 -0.60 -22.24 30.96
N ALA A 387 -0.74 -21.85 29.68
CA ALA A 387 0.35 -21.97 28.70
C ALA A 387 1.15 -20.67 28.42
N LEU A 388 0.69 -19.50 28.89
CA LEU A 388 1.22 -18.19 28.45
C LEU A 388 2.03 -17.43 29.53
N VAL A 389 2.73 -18.14 30.42
CA VAL A 389 3.59 -17.51 31.46
C VAL A 389 5.08 -17.80 31.25
N ARG A 390 5.48 -18.48 30.15
CA ARG A 390 6.89 -18.87 29.91
C ARG A 390 7.60 -18.18 28.75
N ALA A 391 7.00 -17.18 28.10
CA ALA A 391 7.57 -16.51 26.92
C ALA A 391 7.80 -15.00 27.10
N LYS A 392 8.03 -14.52 28.32
CA LYS A 392 8.48 -13.14 28.58
C LYS A 392 9.93 -13.17 29.03
N GLY A 393 10.85 -13.00 28.08
CA GLY A 393 12.29 -12.96 28.36
C GLY A 393 13.15 -12.23 27.31
N ASP A 394 12.87 -12.39 26.00
CA ASP A 394 13.93 -12.14 25.00
C ASP A 394 13.63 -11.11 23.87
N GLU A 395 12.53 -10.36 23.91
CA GLU A 395 12.13 -9.53 22.74
C GLU A 395 12.79 -8.15 22.62
N THR A 396 13.65 -7.71 23.54
CA THR A 396 14.18 -6.33 23.52
C THR A 396 15.46 -6.12 22.70
N ASN A 397 16.10 -7.18 22.18
CA ASN A 397 17.32 -7.07 21.37
C ASN A 397 17.10 -7.22 19.84
N TYR A 398 15.98 -7.75 19.38
CA TYR A 398 15.79 -8.06 17.95
C TYR A 398 15.40 -6.85 17.08
N ALA A 399 14.82 -5.79 17.66
CA ALA A 399 14.32 -4.65 16.88
C ALA A 399 15.42 -3.66 16.42
N LYS A 400 16.60 -3.68 17.03
CA LYS A 400 17.74 -2.83 16.60
C LYS A 400 18.64 -3.51 15.58
N ASP A 401 18.73 -4.84 15.61
CA ASP A 401 19.53 -5.60 14.63
C ASP A 401 18.80 -5.76 13.29
N ALA A 402 17.45 -5.77 13.28
CA ALA A 402 16.66 -5.88 12.05
C ALA A 402 16.86 -4.70 11.07
N ASN A 403 16.88 -3.47 11.57
CA ASN A 403 17.05 -2.27 10.71
C ASN A 403 18.49 -2.11 10.19
N HIS A 404 19.49 -2.68 10.87
CA HIS A 404 20.90 -2.64 10.44
C HIS A 404 21.24 -3.81 9.50
N LEU A 405 20.50 -4.91 9.56
CA LEU A 405 20.59 -6.00 8.58
C LEU A 405 19.97 -5.62 7.23
N ASP A 406 18.84 -4.91 7.23
CA ASP A 406 18.06 -4.59 6.02
C ASP A 406 18.86 -3.71 5.03
N SER A 407 19.45 -2.62 5.53
CA SER A 407 20.31 -1.74 4.72
C SER A 407 21.57 -2.43 4.19
N SER A 408 22.18 -3.33 4.97
CA SER A 408 23.34 -4.10 4.51
C SER A 408 22.98 -5.19 3.49
N LEU A 409 21.73 -5.65 3.47
CA LEU A 409 21.24 -6.62 2.51
C LEU A 409 20.89 -5.93 1.18
N GLU A 410 20.24 -4.75 1.24
CA GLU A 410 19.92 -3.90 0.09
C GLU A 410 21.19 -3.54 -0.71
N ASP A 411 22.25 -3.07 -0.05
CA ASP A 411 23.53 -2.72 -0.69
C ASP A 411 24.22 -3.94 -1.36
N LYS A 412 24.10 -5.13 -0.75
CA LYS A 412 24.66 -6.37 -1.31
C LYS A 412 23.86 -6.88 -2.51
N VAL A 413 22.54 -6.69 -2.50
CA VAL A 413 21.63 -7.10 -3.57
C VAL A 413 21.75 -6.15 -4.77
N ASP A 414 21.90 -4.85 -4.55
CA ASP A 414 22.18 -3.89 -5.63
C ASP A 414 23.57 -4.11 -6.24
N GLY A 415 24.55 -4.48 -5.40
CA GLY A 415 25.87 -4.94 -5.84
C GLY A 415 25.76 -6.16 -6.77
N LEU A 416 25.04 -7.20 -6.36
CA LEU A 416 24.81 -8.42 -7.15
C LEU A 416 24.02 -8.15 -8.44
N ALA A 417 22.98 -7.32 -8.39
CA ALA A 417 22.19 -6.94 -9.56
C ALA A 417 23.01 -6.12 -10.56
N SER A 418 23.91 -5.25 -10.09
CA SER A 418 24.84 -4.52 -10.96
C SER A 418 25.87 -5.44 -11.60
N GLN A 419 26.41 -6.39 -10.84
CA GLN A 419 27.34 -7.40 -11.36
C GLN A 419 26.68 -8.26 -12.43
N MET A 420 25.43 -8.66 -12.21
CA MET A 420 24.68 -9.49 -13.16
C MET A 420 24.33 -8.72 -14.44
N ARG A 421 23.94 -7.44 -14.35
CA ARG A 421 23.77 -6.57 -15.53
C ARG A 421 25.06 -6.40 -16.32
N ASN A 422 26.19 -6.26 -15.63
CA ASN A 422 27.50 -6.14 -16.26
C ASN A 422 27.92 -7.44 -16.94
N VAL A 423 27.66 -8.60 -16.34
CA VAL A 423 27.94 -9.91 -16.95
C VAL A 423 27.09 -10.15 -18.20
N ILE A 424 25.79 -9.84 -18.15
CA ILE A 424 24.90 -9.97 -19.33
C ILE A 424 25.34 -9.01 -20.44
N ALA A 425 25.71 -7.78 -20.10
CA ALA A 425 26.19 -6.79 -21.06
C ALA A 425 27.54 -7.17 -21.68
N THR A 426 28.48 -7.71 -20.90
CA THR A 426 29.78 -8.17 -21.41
C THR A 426 29.63 -9.43 -22.26
N GLN A 427 28.75 -10.36 -21.89
CA GLN A 427 28.46 -11.56 -22.66
C GLN A 427 27.80 -11.21 -24.01
N ALA A 428 26.88 -10.23 -24.03
CA ALA A 428 26.28 -9.72 -25.26
C ALA A 428 27.24 -8.89 -26.14
N ALA A 429 28.20 -8.19 -25.54
CA ALA A 429 29.23 -7.45 -26.28
C ALA A 429 30.27 -8.40 -26.90
N MET A 430 30.65 -9.44 -26.17
CA MET A 430 31.63 -10.43 -26.60
C MET A 430 31.08 -11.32 -27.72
N SER A 431 29.80 -11.71 -27.66
CA SER A 431 29.15 -12.43 -28.77
C SER A 431 29.10 -11.60 -30.06
N LYS A 432 28.84 -10.28 -29.96
CA LYS A 432 28.87 -9.37 -31.12
C LYS A 432 30.27 -9.20 -31.72
N GLN A 433 31.32 -9.19 -30.90
CA GLN A 433 32.69 -9.10 -31.40
C GLN A 433 33.12 -10.39 -32.10
N LEU A 434 32.75 -11.54 -31.54
CA LEU A 434 33.01 -12.84 -32.16
C LEU A 434 32.26 -13.02 -33.48
N GLN A 435 31.01 -12.55 -33.57
CA GLN A 435 30.25 -12.56 -34.82
C GLN A 435 30.95 -11.73 -35.92
N LYS A 436 31.44 -10.54 -35.58
CA LYS A 436 32.19 -9.68 -36.53
C LYS A 436 33.49 -10.32 -37.00
N ILE A 437 34.19 -11.03 -36.11
CA ILE A 437 35.43 -11.74 -36.47
C ILE A 437 35.10 -12.93 -37.36
N ALA A 438 34.03 -13.68 -37.07
CA ALA A 438 33.56 -14.77 -37.91
C ALA A 438 33.18 -14.28 -39.32
N ASP A 439 32.44 -13.17 -39.43
CA ASP A 439 32.07 -12.57 -40.71
C ASP A 439 33.32 -12.11 -41.50
N ALA A 440 34.30 -11.51 -40.82
CA ALA A 440 35.56 -11.07 -41.44
C ALA A 440 36.46 -12.23 -41.90
N LEU A 441 36.39 -13.38 -41.23
CA LEU A 441 37.10 -14.60 -41.63
C LEU A 441 36.42 -15.30 -42.81
N GLN A 442 35.09 -15.25 -42.87
CA GLN A 442 34.30 -15.81 -43.97
C GLN A 442 34.45 -15.00 -45.26
N ASP A 443 34.64 -13.68 -45.16
CA ASP A 443 34.92 -12.83 -46.31
C ASP A 443 36.34 -13.09 -46.88
N ARG A 444 37.32 -13.40 -46.02
CA ARG A 444 38.68 -13.78 -46.45
C ARG A 444 38.75 -15.14 -47.15
N THR A 445 37.91 -16.11 -46.80
CA THR A 445 37.90 -17.42 -47.48
C THR A 445 37.26 -17.37 -48.87
N HIS A 446 36.31 -16.46 -49.11
CA HIS A 446 35.72 -16.26 -50.45
C HIS A 446 36.64 -15.53 -51.44
N THR A 447 37.62 -14.75 -50.97
CA THR A 447 38.58 -14.03 -51.85
C THR A 447 39.75 -14.88 -52.37
N ASN A 448 39.94 -16.12 -51.90
CA ASN A 448 41.12 -16.95 -52.21
C ASN A 448 40.84 -18.23 -53.02
N ILE A 449 39.70 -18.31 -53.72
CA ILE A 449 39.45 -19.40 -54.69
C ILE A 449 39.86 -18.90 -56.08
N PRO A 450 40.99 -19.33 -56.67
CA PRO A 450 41.27 -19.05 -58.07
C PRO A 450 40.25 -19.81 -58.92
N ARG A 451 39.43 -19.07 -59.69
CA ARG A 451 38.64 -19.64 -60.77
C ARG A 451 39.59 -20.36 -61.72
N ARG A 452 39.49 -21.68 -61.76
CA ARG A 452 40.09 -22.52 -62.80
C ARG A 452 39.04 -22.85 -63.84
#